data_AF-A0A091S7L3-F1
#
_entry.id   AF-A0A091S7L3-F1
#
_cell.length_a   1.000
_cell.length_b   1.000
_cell.length_c   1.000
_cell.angle_alpha   90.00
_cell.angle_beta   90.00
_cell.angle_gamma   90.00
#
_symmetry.space_group_name_H-M   'P 1'
#
loop_
_entity.id
_entity.type
_entity.pdbx_description
1 polymer ?
#
loop_
_entity_poly.entity_id
_entity_poly.type
_entity_poly.pdbx_seq_one_letter_code
_entity_poly.pdbx_strand_id
1 'polypeptide(L)'
;QKSQCFTFDDEEREERKKMAQLLIRFLERELQPSCQVTCLESIRILSRDKYCLEPFTTKDGLRTLSRHAGIDSSEELIREVPDLDVILESLKCLCNMVFSSPRAQELAAQARLVLGLARRIKLYNERSLPHEVKFFDLRLQRAMEILKVLFNITFDSSKREVDEEDAALYRHLGALLRHCLMISADGEDRTEEFHSHTVNLLGNLPLKCLDVLLTPKVRPGSLEYMGVNMDAVSILLDFLERRLDRGHKLKESLTPVLNLLTESARVHRQTRKFLKAKV
;
A
#
# COMPACT_ATOMS: atom_id res chain seq x y z
N GLN A 1 -17.46 16.60 13.68
CA GLN A 1 -18.83 16.23 13.25
C GLN A 1 -18.89 15.45 11.93
N LYS A 2 -18.05 15.69 10.91
CA LYS A 2 -18.15 15.00 9.60
C LYS A 2 -17.16 13.82 9.36
N SER A 3 -16.59 13.22 10.40
CA SER A 3 -15.59 12.11 10.24
C SER A 3 -16.17 10.88 9.53
N GLN A 4 -17.47 10.62 9.66
CA GLN A 4 -18.21 9.54 8.99
C GLN A 4 -19.03 10.04 7.77
N CYS A 5 -18.76 11.25 7.28
CA CYS A 5 -19.48 11.80 6.13
C CYS A 5 -18.88 11.26 4.82
N PHE A 6 -19.74 10.74 3.95
CA PHE A 6 -19.42 10.22 2.62
C PHE A 6 -20.24 10.88 1.50
N THR A 7 -21.24 11.69 1.86
CA THR A 7 -22.13 12.42 0.95
C THR A 7 -22.13 13.88 1.36
N PHE A 8 -21.84 14.76 0.41
CA PHE A 8 -21.76 16.20 0.65
C PHE A 8 -22.86 16.90 -0.14
N ASP A 9 -23.43 17.95 0.46
CA ASP A 9 -24.41 18.80 -0.20
C ASP A 9 -23.76 19.60 -1.33
N ASP A 10 -24.50 19.85 -2.40
CA ASP A 10 -24.01 20.62 -3.54
C ASP A 10 -23.98 22.12 -3.27
N GLU A 11 -24.82 22.63 -2.36
CA GLU A 11 -24.91 24.05 -2.03
C GLU A 11 -23.62 24.60 -1.40
N GLU A 12 -22.96 23.83 -0.53
CA GLU A 12 -21.73 24.25 0.18
C GLU A 12 -20.43 23.98 -0.63
N ARG A 13 -20.52 23.57 -1.90
CA ARG A 13 -19.36 23.07 -2.67
C ARG A 13 -18.22 24.09 -2.79
N GLU A 14 -18.55 25.35 -3.09
CA GLU A 14 -17.54 26.40 -3.26
C GLU A 14 -16.86 26.78 -1.94
N GLU A 15 -17.57 26.68 -0.81
CA GLU A 15 -17.00 26.87 0.51
C GLU A 15 -16.03 25.74 0.86
N ARG A 16 -16.39 24.49 0.54
CA ARG A 16 -15.49 23.33 0.71
C ARG A 16 -14.21 23.46 -0.12
N LYS A 17 -14.29 23.93 -1.37
CA LYS A 17 -13.10 24.19 -2.20
C LYS A 17 -12.20 25.27 -1.60
N LYS A 18 -12.78 26.38 -1.14
CA LYS A 18 -12.04 27.45 -0.45
C LYS A 18 -11.36 26.91 0.82
N MET A 19 -12.07 26.12 1.61
CA MET A 19 -11.52 25.47 2.79
C MET A 19 -10.37 24.52 2.44
N ALA A 20 -10.52 23.69 1.40
CA ALA A 20 -9.47 22.81 0.90
C ALA A 20 -8.20 23.58 0.51
N GLN A 21 -8.35 24.68 -0.21
CA GLN A 21 -7.23 25.57 -0.59
C GLN A 21 -6.54 26.19 0.63
N LEU A 22 -7.30 26.63 1.64
CA LEU A 22 -6.75 27.21 2.86
C LEU A 22 -6.02 26.16 3.70
N LEU A 23 -6.59 24.95 3.84
CA LEU A 23 -5.99 23.87 4.61
C LEU A 23 -4.65 23.43 4.02
N ILE A 24 -4.57 23.26 2.69
CA ILE A 24 -3.32 22.81 2.06
C ILE A 24 -2.22 23.88 2.20
N ARG A 25 -2.55 25.17 2.02
CA ARG A 25 -1.62 26.29 2.27
C ARG A 25 -1.20 26.40 3.72
N PHE A 26 -2.11 26.11 4.66
CA PHE A 26 -1.79 26.14 6.08
C PHE A 26 -0.78 25.04 6.44
N LEU A 27 -0.91 23.84 5.85
CA LEU A 27 0.05 22.74 5.99
C LEU A 27 1.43 23.00 5.39
N GLU A 28 1.61 24.03 4.56
CA GLU A 28 2.94 24.45 4.07
C GLU A 28 3.74 25.21 5.14
N ARG A 29 3.08 25.65 6.22
CA ARG A 29 3.70 26.36 7.35
C ARG A 29 4.23 25.37 8.38
N GLU A 30 5.13 25.85 9.24
CA GLU A 30 5.52 25.12 10.44
C GLU A 30 4.39 25.16 11.46
N LEU A 31 3.83 23.99 11.73
CA LEU A 31 2.68 23.80 12.63
C LEU A 31 3.04 22.76 13.69
N GLN A 32 2.42 22.87 14.86
CA GLN A 32 2.49 21.81 15.86
C GLN A 32 1.83 20.52 15.32
N PRO A 33 2.31 19.32 15.73
CA PRO A 33 1.77 18.05 15.25
C PRO A 33 0.25 17.91 15.41
N SER A 34 -0.31 18.37 16.53
CA SER A 34 -1.76 18.37 16.76
C SER A 34 -2.52 19.17 15.71
N CYS A 35 -2.04 20.37 15.37
CA CYS A 35 -2.63 21.20 14.31
C CYS A 35 -2.49 20.55 12.93
N GLN A 36 -1.36 19.91 12.65
CA GLN A 36 -1.16 19.16 11.40
C GLN A 36 -2.18 18.03 11.26
N VAL A 37 -2.36 17.22 12.31
CA VAL A 37 -3.34 16.13 12.32
C VAL A 37 -4.75 16.67 12.08
N THR A 38 -5.18 17.73 12.78
CA THR A 38 -6.52 18.32 12.57
C THR A 38 -6.72 18.82 11.13
N CYS A 39 -5.68 19.41 10.53
CA CYS A 39 -5.74 19.83 9.13
C CYS A 39 -5.84 18.63 8.19
N LEU A 40 -5.05 17.59 8.42
CA LEU A 40 -5.04 16.38 7.60
C LEU A 40 -6.34 15.60 7.73
N GLU A 41 -6.94 15.50 8.91
CA GLU A 41 -8.27 14.91 9.10
C GLU A 41 -9.34 15.67 8.30
N SER A 42 -9.26 17.01 8.31
CA SER A 42 -10.16 17.86 7.52
C SER A 42 -9.96 17.63 6.02
N ILE A 43 -8.70 17.56 5.56
CA ILE A 43 -8.36 17.24 4.17
C ILE A 43 -8.86 15.85 3.79
N ARG A 44 -8.68 14.83 4.63
CA ARG A 44 -9.17 13.47 4.38
C ARG A 44 -10.67 13.41 4.20
N ILE A 45 -11.42 14.20 4.98
CA ILE A 45 -12.87 14.32 4.83
C ILE A 45 -13.19 14.98 3.48
N LEU A 46 -12.57 16.12 3.18
CA LEU A 46 -12.80 16.85 1.93
C LEU A 46 -12.38 16.05 0.69
N SER A 47 -11.34 15.21 0.79
CA SER A 47 -10.84 14.39 -0.30
C SER A 47 -11.78 13.24 -0.68
N ARG A 48 -12.86 13.00 0.10
CA ARG A 48 -13.95 12.08 -0.28
C ARG A 48 -14.91 12.74 -1.28
N ASP A 49 -14.96 14.07 -1.32
CA ASP A 49 -15.72 14.81 -2.31
C ASP A 49 -14.88 14.99 -3.57
N LYS A 50 -15.21 14.23 -4.62
CA LYS A 50 -14.51 14.27 -5.91
C LYS A 50 -14.49 15.68 -6.54
N TYR A 51 -15.45 16.55 -6.21
CA TYR A 51 -15.52 17.91 -6.73
C TYR A 51 -14.63 18.91 -5.97
N CYS A 52 -14.06 18.50 -4.83
CA CYS A 52 -13.17 19.31 -4.00
C CYS A 52 -11.71 18.84 -4.04
N LEU A 53 -11.37 17.91 -4.93
CA LEU A 53 -10.02 17.33 -5.02
C LEU A 53 -8.99 18.27 -5.66
N GLU A 54 -9.43 19.18 -6.53
CA GLU A 54 -8.55 20.03 -7.35
C GLU A 54 -7.44 20.74 -6.54
N PRO A 55 -7.71 21.37 -5.38
CA PRO A 55 -6.66 22.02 -4.58
C PRO A 55 -5.57 21.06 -4.08
N PHE A 56 -5.91 19.78 -3.89
CA PHE A 56 -4.98 18.76 -3.42
C PHE A 56 -4.24 18.08 -4.58
N THR A 57 -4.87 17.96 -5.76
CA THR A 57 -4.32 17.27 -6.93
C THR A 57 -3.44 18.16 -7.81
N THR A 58 -2.66 19.02 -7.17
CA THR A 58 -1.61 19.85 -7.80
C THR A 58 -0.24 19.28 -7.47
N LYS A 59 0.81 19.68 -8.21
CA LYS A 59 2.18 19.24 -7.93
C LYS A 59 2.62 19.63 -6.52
N ASP A 60 2.29 20.85 -6.10
CA ASP A 60 2.65 21.36 -4.77
C ASP A 60 1.77 20.75 -3.66
N GLY A 61 0.45 20.62 -3.89
CA GLY A 61 -0.44 19.96 -2.93
C GLY A 61 -0.04 18.51 -2.66
N LEU A 62 0.27 17.74 -3.71
CA LEU A 62 0.74 16.37 -3.58
C LEU A 62 2.10 16.31 -2.88
N ARG A 63 3.03 17.22 -3.19
CA ARG A 63 4.33 17.31 -2.53
C ARG A 63 4.19 17.62 -1.04
N THR A 64 3.34 18.56 -0.66
CA THR A 64 3.05 18.90 0.74
C THR A 64 2.56 17.68 1.51
N LEU A 65 1.58 16.96 0.98
CA LEU A 65 1.10 15.72 1.61
C LEU A 65 2.15 14.60 1.64
N SER A 66 2.98 14.49 0.60
CA SER A 66 4.08 13.51 0.54
C SER A 66 5.15 13.79 1.59
N ARG A 67 5.41 15.06 1.91
CA ARG A 67 6.32 15.47 2.99
C ARG A 67 5.78 15.11 4.36
N HIS A 68 4.49 15.37 4.62
CA HIS A 68 3.84 15.00 5.89
C HIS A 68 3.71 13.49 6.05
N ALA A 69 3.56 12.74 4.95
CA ALA A 69 3.69 11.28 4.94
C ALA A 69 5.16 10.80 5.04
N GLY A 70 6.13 11.71 4.91
CA GLY A 70 7.56 11.46 4.84
C GLY A 70 7.93 10.41 3.79
N ILE A 71 7.37 10.53 2.59
CA ILE A 71 7.66 9.73 1.39
C ILE A 71 8.12 10.60 0.21
N ASP A 72 8.28 11.91 0.43
CA ASP A 72 8.81 12.83 -0.58
C ASP A 72 10.22 12.37 -0.99
N SER A 73 10.44 12.29 -2.30
CA SER A 73 11.64 11.73 -2.92
C SER A 73 12.73 12.78 -3.17
N SER A 74 12.46 14.07 -2.89
CA SER A 74 13.45 15.13 -3.05
C SER A 74 14.67 14.88 -2.15
N GLU A 75 15.84 14.72 -2.75
CA GLU A 75 17.11 14.35 -2.11
C GLU A 75 17.67 15.34 -1.08
N GLU A 76 16.97 16.41 -0.73
CA GLU A 76 17.49 17.46 0.14
C GLU A 76 16.91 17.44 1.56
N LEU A 77 17.83 17.14 2.47
CA LEU A 77 17.77 17.19 3.93
C LEU A 77 16.84 16.17 4.59
N ILE A 78 17.45 15.43 5.52
CA ILE A 78 16.78 14.81 6.66
C ILE A 78 16.03 15.94 7.39
N ARG A 79 14.76 16.17 7.00
CA ARG A 79 13.80 16.85 7.84
C ARG A 79 13.46 15.93 9.00
N GLU A 80 13.13 16.50 10.16
CA GLU A 80 12.58 15.74 11.28
C GLU A 80 11.50 14.78 10.75
N VAL A 81 11.60 13.52 11.15
CA VAL A 81 10.59 12.52 10.77
C VAL A 81 9.27 13.02 11.34
N PRO A 82 8.22 13.20 10.50
CA PRO A 82 6.95 13.71 11.00
C PRO A 82 6.39 12.78 12.07
N ASP A 83 5.54 13.34 12.92
CA ASP A 83 4.85 12.58 13.96
C ASP A 83 4.10 11.38 13.36
N LEU A 84 3.98 10.30 14.15
CA LEU A 84 3.36 9.05 13.72
C LEU A 84 1.92 9.25 13.23
N ASP A 85 1.15 10.08 13.91
CA ASP A 85 -0.25 10.36 13.57
C ASP A 85 -0.34 11.22 12.31
N VAL A 86 0.60 12.16 12.14
CA VAL A 86 0.72 12.99 10.92
C VAL A 86 1.02 12.11 9.70
N ILE A 87 1.93 11.15 9.83
CA ILE A 87 2.25 10.21 8.75
C ILE A 87 1.02 9.39 8.38
N LEU A 88 0.37 8.79 9.38
CA LEU A 88 -0.79 7.93 9.15
C LEU A 88 -1.92 8.70 8.47
N GLU A 89 -2.23 9.90 8.95
CA GLU A 89 -3.33 10.70 8.40
C GLU A 89 -3.02 11.21 6.99
N SER A 90 -1.75 11.56 6.72
CA SER A 90 -1.29 11.93 5.38
C SER A 90 -1.41 10.79 4.38
N LEU A 91 -1.05 9.56 4.78
CA LEU A 91 -1.20 8.37 3.93
C LEU A 91 -2.67 8.11 3.57
N LYS A 92 -3.60 8.28 4.52
CA LYS A 92 -5.04 8.16 4.24
C LYS A 92 -5.53 9.24 3.27
N CYS A 93 -5.05 10.48 3.40
CA CYS A 93 -5.36 11.55 2.45
C CYS A 93 -4.91 11.17 1.04
N LEU A 94 -3.65 10.75 0.89
CA LEU A 94 -3.07 10.31 -0.38
C LEU A 94 -3.84 9.12 -0.96
N CYS A 95 -4.24 8.15 -0.13
CA CYS A 95 -5.01 7.00 -0.57
C CYS A 95 -6.34 7.43 -1.21
N ASN A 96 -7.11 8.30 -0.55
CA ASN A 96 -8.37 8.82 -1.08
C ASN A 96 -8.16 9.58 -2.40
N MET A 97 -7.14 10.44 -2.45
CA MET A 97 -6.87 11.26 -3.63
C MET A 97 -6.50 10.42 -4.85
N VAL A 98 -5.56 9.48 -4.68
CA VAL A 98 -5.11 8.60 -5.77
C VAL A 98 -6.22 7.63 -6.18
N PHE A 99 -7.07 7.21 -5.25
CA PHE A 99 -8.25 6.40 -5.57
C PHE A 99 -9.26 7.16 -6.43
N SER A 100 -9.53 8.43 -6.10
CA SER A 100 -10.62 9.19 -6.71
C SER A 100 -10.20 10.07 -7.90
N SER A 101 -8.90 10.27 -8.16
CA SER A 101 -8.41 11.17 -9.20
C SER A 101 -7.32 10.52 -10.07
N PRO A 102 -7.59 10.27 -11.37
CA PRO A 102 -6.57 9.85 -12.33
C PRO A 102 -5.39 10.83 -12.41
N ARG A 103 -5.68 12.14 -12.27
CA ARG A 103 -4.64 13.16 -12.23
C ARG A 103 -3.70 12.99 -11.04
N ALA A 104 -4.24 12.61 -9.88
CA ALA A 104 -3.42 12.32 -8.70
C ALA A 104 -2.54 11.08 -8.91
N GLN A 105 -3.04 10.06 -9.60
CA GLN A 105 -2.26 8.86 -9.96
C GLN A 105 -1.06 9.24 -10.84
N GLU A 106 -1.28 10.04 -11.89
CA GLU A 106 -0.20 10.53 -12.77
C GLU A 106 0.86 11.33 -12.00
N LEU A 107 0.42 12.27 -11.17
CA LEU A 107 1.33 13.09 -10.37
C LEU A 107 2.12 12.25 -9.35
N ALA A 108 1.48 11.25 -8.74
CA ALA A 108 2.15 10.32 -7.82
C ALA A 108 3.21 9.47 -8.52
N ALA A 109 2.93 9.02 -9.75
CA ALA A 109 3.90 8.32 -10.58
C ALA A 109 5.08 9.23 -10.97
N GLN A 110 4.80 10.46 -11.44
CA GLN A 110 5.83 11.44 -11.80
C GLN A 110 6.72 11.84 -10.62
N ALA A 111 6.15 11.95 -9.41
CA ALA A 111 6.88 12.21 -8.18
C ALA A 111 7.64 10.98 -7.63
N ARG A 112 7.55 9.83 -8.32
CA ARG A 112 8.15 8.54 -7.93
C ARG A 112 7.79 8.15 -6.49
N LEU A 113 6.55 8.38 -6.05
CA LEU A 113 6.11 8.08 -4.68
C LEU A 113 6.26 6.61 -4.30
N VAL A 114 6.21 5.70 -5.29
CA VAL A 114 6.46 4.26 -5.09
C VAL A 114 7.81 3.99 -4.40
N LEU A 115 8.86 4.75 -4.74
CA LEU A 115 10.17 4.63 -4.09
C LEU A 115 10.11 4.99 -2.60
N GLY A 116 9.49 6.13 -2.26
CA GLY A 116 9.35 6.59 -0.87
C GLY A 116 8.49 5.62 -0.04
N LEU A 117 7.40 5.13 -0.62
CA LEU A 117 6.50 4.15 -0.01
C LEU A 117 7.22 2.80 0.24
N ALA A 118 7.97 2.30 -0.75
CA ALA A 118 8.77 1.08 -0.61
C ALA A 118 9.85 1.21 0.48
N ARG A 119 10.56 2.35 0.53
CA ARG A 119 11.53 2.63 1.61
C ARG A 119 10.85 2.59 2.99
N ARG A 120 9.64 3.12 3.14
CA ARG A 120 8.90 3.04 4.41
C ARG A 120 8.46 1.64 4.78
N ILE A 121 7.96 0.83 3.82
CA ILE A 121 7.67 -0.59 4.08
C ILE A 121 8.92 -1.30 4.61
N LYS A 122 10.07 -1.08 3.95
CA LYS A 122 11.34 -1.67 4.37
C LYS A 122 11.69 -1.33 5.82
N LEU A 123 11.53 -0.07 6.23
CA LEU A 123 11.77 0.36 7.62
C LEU A 123 10.84 -0.32 8.64
N TYR A 124 9.60 -0.62 8.25
CA TYR A 124 8.67 -1.35 9.13
C TYR A 124 9.00 -2.84 9.19
N ASN A 125 9.55 -3.43 8.12
CA ASN A 125 9.99 -4.82 8.08
C ASN A 125 11.31 -5.07 8.84
N GLU A 126 12.25 -4.12 8.85
CA GLU A 126 13.58 -4.31 9.45
C GLU A 126 13.62 -4.18 10.98
N ARG A 127 12.63 -3.53 11.60
CA ARG A 127 12.62 -3.30 13.05
C ARG A 127 11.95 -4.45 13.81
N SER A 128 12.62 -5.60 13.89
CA SER A 128 12.30 -6.67 14.84
C SER A 128 12.68 -6.27 16.27
N LEU A 129 11.95 -5.31 16.85
CA LEU A 129 12.10 -4.95 18.26
C LEU A 129 10.94 -5.58 19.07
N PRO A 130 11.22 -6.42 20.08
CA PRO A 130 10.20 -7.10 20.90
C PRO A 130 9.37 -6.17 21.82
N HIS A 131 9.57 -4.85 21.76
CA HIS A 131 9.07 -3.95 22.79
C HIS A 131 7.78 -3.26 22.33
N GLU A 132 6.70 -3.82 22.89
CA GLU A 132 5.30 -3.43 22.87
C GLU A 132 4.54 -3.75 21.57
N VAL A 133 3.72 -4.80 21.66
CA VAL A 133 2.58 -5.13 20.78
C VAL A 133 1.90 -3.90 20.18
N LYS A 134 1.69 -2.83 20.96
CA LYS A 134 1.12 -1.55 20.48
C LYS A 134 1.92 -0.93 19.34
N PHE A 135 3.25 -0.90 19.40
CA PHE A 135 4.06 -0.33 18.32
C PHE A 135 4.04 -1.19 17.05
N PHE A 136 3.93 -2.51 17.20
CA PHE A 136 3.77 -3.41 16.07
C PHE A 136 2.46 -3.13 15.34
N ASP A 137 1.36 -3.03 16.10
CA ASP A 137 0.03 -2.71 15.60
C ASP A 137 -0.02 -1.39 14.81
N LEU A 138 0.57 -0.33 15.36
CA LEU A 138 0.66 0.95 14.67
C LEU A 138 1.51 0.86 13.39
N ARG A 139 2.58 0.05 13.39
CA ARG A 139 3.40 -0.16 12.18
C ARG A 139 2.62 -0.91 11.11
N LEU A 140 1.89 -1.95 11.48
CA LEU A 140 1.07 -2.73 10.56
C LEU A 140 -0.03 -1.86 9.94
N GLN A 141 -0.68 -1.02 10.75
CA GLN A 141 -1.70 -0.08 10.25
C GLN A 141 -1.12 0.88 9.21
N ARG A 142 0.07 1.44 9.47
CA ARG A 142 0.76 2.31 8.51
C ARG A 142 1.21 1.55 7.26
N ALA A 143 1.68 0.32 7.42
CA ALA A 143 2.02 -0.54 6.28
C ALA A 143 0.79 -0.80 5.41
N MET A 144 -0.38 -1.11 6.01
CA MET A 144 -1.64 -1.27 5.27
C MET A 144 -2.03 -0.01 4.50
N GLU A 145 -1.94 1.17 5.11
CA GLU A 145 -2.23 2.43 4.39
C GLU A 145 -1.25 2.65 3.23
N ILE A 146 0.03 2.34 3.40
CA ILE A 146 1.02 2.38 2.30
C ILE A 146 0.63 1.39 1.19
N LEU A 147 0.26 0.16 1.53
CA LEU A 147 -0.16 -0.86 0.56
C LEU A 147 -1.38 -0.41 -0.23
N LYS A 148 -2.36 0.24 0.42
CA LYS A 148 -3.54 0.82 -0.25
C LYS A 148 -3.16 1.93 -1.23
N VAL A 149 -2.28 2.85 -0.83
CA VAL A 149 -1.77 3.91 -1.71
C VAL A 149 -1.04 3.29 -2.91
N LEU A 150 -0.12 2.36 -2.67
CA LEU A 150 0.62 1.66 -3.73
C LEU A 150 -0.31 0.92 -4.68
N PHE A 151 -1.34 0.25 -4.16
CA PHE A 151 -2.33 -0.44 -4.98
C PHE A 151 -3.00 0.54 -5.95
N ASN A 152 -3.43 1.71 -5.47
CA ASN A 152 -4.09 2.71 -6.31
C ASN A 152 -3.13 3.35 -7.34
N ILE A 153 -1.85 3.52 -7.02
CA ILE A 153 -0.85 4.06 -7.97
C ILE A 153 -0.49 3.02 -9.05
N THR A 154 -0.50 1.73 -8.70
CA THR A 154 -0.05 0.63 -9.56
C THR A 154 -1.16 -0.12 -10.28
N PHE A 155 -2.43 0.23 -10.04
CA PHE A 155 -3.60 -0.50 -10.51
C PHE A 155 -3.61 -0.73 -12.04
N ASP A 156 -3.21 0.28 -12.81
CA ASP A 156 -3.15 0.22 -14.28
C ASP A 156 -1.80 -0.24 -14.84
N SER A 157 -0.82 -0.53 -13.98
CA SER A 157 0.56 -0.87 -14.37
C SER A 157 0.74 -2.32 -14.80
N SER A 158 -0.11 -3.24 -14.32
CA SER A 158 -0.01 -4.70 -14.58
C SER A 158 -0.13 -5.11 -16.05
N LYS A 159 -0.69 -4.23 -16.89
CA LYS A 159 -0.95 -4.46 -18.33
C LYS A 159 0.09 -3.85 -19.26
N ARG A 160 1.10 -3.15 -18.73
CA ARG A 160 2.05 -2.39 -19.54
C ARG A 160 3.39 -3.12 -19.60
N GLU A 161 4.03 -3.08 -20.78
CA GLU A 161 5.44 -3.37 -20.86
C GLU A 161 6.20 -2.35 -20.01
N VAL A 162 7.06 -2.87 -19.14
CA VAL A 162 7.89 -2.09 -18.23
C VAL A 162 9.33 -2.24 -18.67
N ASP A 163 10.04 -1.11 -18.70
CA ASP A 163 11.47 -1.08 -18.93
C ASP A 163 12.25 -1.79 -17.80
N GLU A 164 13.57 -1.88 -17.93
CA GLU A 164 14.41 -2.57 -16.96
C GLU A 164 14.58 -1.79 -15.63
N GLU A 165 14.49 -0.46 -15.64
CA GLU A 165 14.57 0.36 -14.41
C GLU A 165 13.33 0.12 -13.55
N ASP A 166 12.15 0.23 -14.15
CA ASP A 166 10.88 -0.03 -13.49
C ASP A 166 10.76 -1.52 -13.10
N ALA A 167 11.25 -2.46 -13.91
CA ALA A 167 11.26 -3.87 -13.53
C ALA A 167 12.12 -4.12 -12.28
N ALA A 168 13.28 -3.47 -12.14
CA ALA A 168 14.10 -3.57 -10.94
C ALA A 168 13.36 -2.99 -9.71
N LEU A 169 12.67 -1.86 -9.88
CA LEU A 169 11.81 -1.26 -8.86
C LEU A 169 10.70 -2.23 -8.41
N TYR A 170 9.96 -2.81 -9.36
CA TYR A 170 8.86 -3.73 -9.05
C TYR A 170 9.36 -5.04 -8.42
N ARG A 171 10.54 -5.55 -8.81
CA ARG A 171 11.17 -6.68 -8.12
C ARG A 171 11.55 -6.33 -6.68
N HIS A 172 12.10 -5.14 -6.45
CA HIS A 172 12.39 -4.68 -5.09
C HIS A 172 11.12 -4.60 -4.25
N LEU A 173 10.05 -4.02 -4.80
CA LEU A 173 8.74 -3.97 -4.15
C LEU A 173 8.20 -5.38 -3.88
N GLY A 174 8.23 -6.29 -4.86
CA GLY A 174 7.79 -7.68 -4.71
C GLY A 174 8.56 -8.43 -3.62
N ALA A 175 9.86 -8.17 -3.45
CA ALA A 175 10.63 -8.75 -2.35
C ALA A 175 10.16 -8.22 -0.97
N LEU A 176 9.79 -6.94 -0.87
CA LEU A 176 9.20 -6.38 0.35
C LEU A 176 7.82 -6.98 0.64
N LEU A 177 6.98 -7.17 -0.39
CA LEU A 177 5.67 -7.79 -0.25
C LEU A 177 5.77 -9.26 0.13
N ARG A 178 6.78 -9.98 -0.36
CA ARG A 178 7.10 -11.32 0.13
C ARG A 178 7.37 -11.31 1.64
N HIS A 179 8.15 -10.34 2.14
CA HIS A 179 8.35 -10.20 3.58
C HIS A 179 7.03 -9.90 4.31
N CYS A 180 6.15 -9.07 3.74
CA CYS A 180 4.82 -8.82 4.31
C CYS A 180 3.97 -10.10 4.43
N LEU A 181 4.02 -11.01 3.45
CA LEU A 181 3.34 -12.31 3.53
C LEU A 181 3.85 -13.17 4.70
N MET A 182 5.13 -13.06 5.04
CA MET A 182 5.72 -13.81 6.16
C MET A 182 5.39 -13.22 7.54
N ILE A 183 4.78 -12.03 7.61
CA ILE A 183 4.42 -11.38 8.87
C ILE A 183 3.07 -11.91 9.34
N SER A 184 3.02 -12.32 10.61
CA SER A 184 1.78 -12.57 11.34
C SER A 184 1.54 -11.41 12.31
N ALA A 185 0.29 -10.96 12.38
CA ALA A 185 -0.16 -9.94 13.32
C ALA A 185 -0.79 -10.57 14.56
N ASP A 186 -1.05 -9.73 15.58
CA ASP A 186 -1.82 -10.16 16.74
C ASP A 186 -3.29 -10.35 16.34
N GLY A 187 -3.63 -11.61 16.06
CA GLY A 187 -4.95 -12.05 15.62
C GLY A 187 -4.99 -12.47 14.15
N GLU A 188 -5.77 -13.51 13.88
CA GLU A 188 -5.95 -14.08 12.54
C GLU A 188 -6.62 -13.09 11.59
N ASP A 189 -7.66 -12.38 12.04
CA ASP A 189 -8.39 -11.41 11.21
C ASP A 189 -7.50 -10.26 10.72
N ARG A 190 -6.63 -9.76 11.59
CA ARG A 190 -5.72 -8.65 11.26
C ARG A 190 -4.58 -9.12 10.36
N THR A 191 -4.10 -10.34 10.57
CA THR A 191 -3.13 -10.98 9.68
C THR A 191 -3.73 -11.13 8.28
N GLU A 192 -4.98 -11.60 8.20
CA GLU A 192 -5.71 -11.76 6.95
C GLU A 192 -5.96 -10.43 6.25
N GLU A 193 -6.34 -9.37 6.98
CA GLU A 193 -6.50 -8.02 6.41
C GLU A 193 -5.18 -7.53 5.80
N PHE A 194 -4.08 -7.69 6.53
CA PHE A 194 -2.76 -7.29 6.05
C PHE A 194 -2.30 -8.09 4.82
N HIS A 195 -2.51 -9.41 4.84
CA HIS A 195 -2.21 -10.29 3.71
C HIS A 195 -3.10 -9.93 2.51
N SER A 196 -4.37 -9.57 2.72
CA SER A 196 -5.27 -9.15 1.63
C SER A 196 -4.73 -7.94 0.88
N HIS A 197 -4.27 -6.91 1.59
CA HIS A 197 -3.64 -5.74 0.95
C HIS A 197 -2.34 -6.11 0.23
N THR A 198 -1.55 -7.02 0.80
CA THR A 198 -0.30 -7.49 0.21
C THR A 198 -0.54 -8.27 -1.09
N VAL A 199 -1.52 -9.19 -1.09
CA VAL A 199 -1.92 -10.01 -2.25
C VAL A 199 -2.47 -9.12 -3.36
N ASN A 200 -3.33 -8.16 -3.03
CA ASN A 200 -3.89 -7.24 -4.02
C ASN A 200 -2.79 -6.45 -4.74
N LEU A 201 -1.78 -5.98 -4.00
CA LEU A 201 -0.66 -5.27 -4.60
C LEU A 201 0.29 -6.19 -5.39
N LEU A 202 0.54 -7.41 -4.92
CA LEU A 202 1.28 -8.42 -5.69
C LEU A 202 0.61 -8.70 -7.05
N GLY A 203 -0.73 -8.73 -7.08
CA GLY A 203 -1.51 -8.88 -8.30
C GLY A 203 -1.38 -7.74 -9.30
N ASN A 204 -0.92 -6.55 -8.87
CA ASN A 204 -0.64 -5.42 -9.77
C ASN A 204 0.78 -5.46 -10.35
N LEU A 205 1.68 -6.29 -9.82
CA LEU A 205 3.06 -6.33 -10.30
C LEU A 205 3.14 -7.01 -11.68
N PRO A 206 4.07 -6.55 -12.55
CA PRO A 206 4.36 -7.25 -13.80
C PRO A 206 4.76 -8.70 -13.55
N LEU A 207 4.24 -9.64 -14.34
CA LEU A 207 4.43 -11.08 -14.11
C LEU A 207 5.90 -11.51 -14.06
N LYS A 208 6.76 -10.87 -14.86
CA LYS A 208 8.22 -11.12 -14.87
C LYS A 208 8.94 -10.76 -13.56
N CYS A 209 8.26 -10.04 -12.66
CA CYS A 209 8.78 -9.61 -11.36
C CYS A 209 8.28 -10.51 -10.21
N LEU A 210 7.39 -11.48 -10.47
CA LEU A 210 6.89 -12.40 -9.46
C LEU A 210 7.87 -13.54 -9.15
N ASP A 211 8.94 -13.66 -9.93
CA ASP A 211 10.06 -14.56 -9.69
C ASP A 211 10.67 -14.36 -8.29
N VAL A 212 10.64 -13.13 -7.77
CA VAL A 212 11.10 -12.76 -6.42
C VAL A 212 10.43 -13.56 -5.30
N LEU A 213 9.21 -14.09 -5.50
CA LEU A 213 8.54 -14.95 -4.53
C LEU A 213 9.30 -16.28 -4.32
N LEU A 214 10.04 -16.73 -5.33
CA LEU A 214 10.78 -18.00 -5.36
C LEU A 214 12.29 -17.84 -5.12
N THR A 215 12.79 -16.61 -5.14
CA THR A 215 14.23 -16.31 -4.97
C THR A 215 14.86 -16.63 -3.60
N PRO A 216 14.14 -16.69 -2.46
CA PRO A 216 14.77 -17.04 -1.19
C PRO A 216 15.52 -18.37 -1.27
N LYS A 217 16.71 -18.42 -0.69
CA LYS A 217 17.45 -19.69 -0.55
C LYS A 217 16.65 -20.62 0.35
N VAL A 218 16.63 -21.90 -0.01
CA VAL A 218 16.16 -22.97 0.87
C VAL A 218 17.06 -23.00 2.10
N ARG A 219 16.47 -22.86 3.28
CA ARG A 219 17.14 -22.97 4.59
C ARG A 219 16.51 -24.11 5.38
N PRO A 220 17.17 -24.63 6.43
CA PRO A 220 16.52 -25.55 7.36
C PRO A 220 15.20 -24.96 7.89
N GLY A 221 14.11 -25.70 7.75
CA GLY A 221 12.76 -25.25 8.13
C GLY A 221 11.96 -24.56 7.00
N SER A 222 12.59 -24.24 5.86
CA SER A 222 11.85 -23.79 4.67
C SER A 222 11.08 -24.94 4.05
N LEU A 223 9.91 -24.64 3.50
CA LEU A 223 9.21 -25.51 2.59
C LEU A 223 9.93 -25.51 1.25
N GLU A 224 10.52 -26.65 0.89
CA GLU A 224 11.25 -26.83 -0.37
C GLU A 224 10.46 -27.72 -1.34
N TYR A 225 10.47 -27.33 -2.61
CA TYR A 225 9.97 -28.17 -3.69
C TYR A 225 10.78 -27.96 -4.97
N MET A 226 11.38 -29.05 -5.49
CA MET A 226 12.24 -29.03 -6.68
C MET A 226 13.43 -28.06 -6.59
N GLY A 227 14.06 -27.98 -5.42
CA GLY A 227 15.21 -27.12 -5.12
C GLY A 227 14.85 -25.64 -4.93
N VAL A 228 13.56 -25.30 -4.83
CA VAL A 228 13.06 -23.92 -4.72
C VAL A 228 12.28 -23.74 -3.42
N ASN A 229 12.44 -22.58 -2.79
CA ASN A 229 11.67 -22.22 -1.61
C ASN A 229 10.20 -21.90 -2.00
N MET A 230 9.27 -22.57 -1.32
CA MET A 230 7.82 -22.46 -1.54
C MET A 230 7.10 -21.79 -0.37
N ASP A 231 7.80 -21.21 0.60
CA ASP A 231 7.19 -20.62 1.81
C ASP A 231 6.13 -19.57 1.42
N ALA A 232 6.47 -18.64 0.53
CA ALA A 232 5.55 -17.60 0.08
C ALA A 232 4.36 -18.16 -0.70
N VAL A 233 4.59 -19.18 -1.56
CA VAL A 233 3.51 -19.82 -2.33
C VAL A 233 2.58 -20.61 -1.41
N SER A 234 3.12 -21.25 -0.38
CA SER A 234 2.34 -21.96 0.64
C SER A 234 1.45 -21.00 1.41
N ILE A 235 1.99 -19.86 1.87
CA ILE A 235 1.19 -18.85 2.58
C ILE A 235 0.04 -18.32 1.70
N LEU A 236 0.29 -18.12 0.41
CA LEU A 236 -0.76 -17.71 -0.54
C LEU A 236 -1.84 -18.79 -0.69
N LEU A 237 -1.45 -20.07 -0.72
CA LEU A 237 -2.38 -21.19 -0.75
C LEU A 237 -3.20 -21.28 0.54
N ASP A 238 -2.55 -21.22 1.71
CA ASP A 238 -3.21 -21.22 3.02
C ASP A 238 -4.16 -20.02 3.15
N PHE A 239 -3.78 -18.85 2.64
CA PHE A 239 -4.64 -17.66 2.59
C PHE A 239 -5.88 -17.89 1.73
N LEU A 240 -5.73 -18.55 0.58
CA LEU A 240 -6.84 -18.92 -0.29
C LEU A 240 -7.78 -19.91 0.41
N GLU A 241 -7.25 -20.95 1.06
CA GLU A 241 -8.01 -21.96 1.80
C GLU A 241 -8.82 -21.32 2.93
N ARG A 242 -8.19 -20.48 3.77
CA ARG A 242 -8.90 -19.75 4.84
C ARG A 242 -10.06 -18.89 4.30
N ARG A 243 -9.88 -18.24 3.16
CA ARG A 243 -10.92 -17.43 2.52
C ARG A 243 -12.06 -18.28 1.95
N LEU A 244 -11.76 -19.49 1.46
CA LEU A 244 -12.77 -20.45 1.01
C LEU A 244 -13.63 -20.92 2.20
N ASP A 245 -13.00 -21.26 3.32
CA ASP A 245 -13.70 -21.74 4.53
C ASP A 245 -14.65 -20.70 5.12
N ARG A 246 -14.31 -19.40 5.01
CA ARG A 246 -15.15 -18.30 5.52
C ARG A 246 -16.44 -18.07 4.71
N GLY A 247 -16.54 -18.55 3.47
CA GLY A 247 -17.79 -18.58 2.68
C GLY A 247 -18.40 -17.24 2.21
N HIS A 248 -17.91 -16.08 2.69
CA HIS A 248 -18.50 -14.76 2.42
C HIS A 248 -17.83 -14.05 1.24
N LYS A 249 -18.62 -13.49 0.31
CA LYS A 249 -18.14 -12.72 -0.86
C LYS A 249 -17.05 -13.43 -1.67
N LEU A 250 -17.22 -14.73 -1.91
CA LEU A 250 -16.20 -15.62 -2.51
C LEU A 250 -15.61 -15.06 -3.81
N LYS A 251 -16.45 -14.50 -4.72
CA LYS A 251 -15.94 -13.97 -5.99
C LYS A 251 -14.96 -12.80 -5.78
N GLU A 252 -15.35 -11.77 -5.04
CA GLU A 252 -14.53 -10.57 -4.85
C GLU A 252 -13.31 -10.83 -3.96
N SER A 253 -13.46 -11.71 -2.98
CA SER A 253 -12.40 -12.00 -2.00
C SER A 253 -11.34 -12.98 -2.51
N LEU A 254 -11.71 -13.95 -3.36
CA LEU A 254 -10.79 -14.99 -3.85
C LEU A 254 -10.10 -14.61 -5.16
N THR A 255 -10.73 -13.79 -6.00
CA THR A 255 -10.19 -13.44 -7.33
C THR A 255 -8.74 -12.94 -7.28
N PRO A 256 -8.33 -12.05 -6.34
CA PRO A 256 -6.95 -11.58 -6.31
C PRO A 256 -5.91 -12.68 -6.08
N VAL A 257 -6.13 -13.55 -5.09
CA VAL A 257 -5.19 -14.64 -4.77
C VAL A 257 -5.22 -15.75 -5.83
N LEU A 258 -6.40 -16.08 -6.36
CA LEU A 258 -6.54 -17.08 -7.43
C LEU A 258 -5.82 -16.64 -8.70
N ASN A 259 -5.99 -15.39 -9.12
CA ASN A 259 -5.31 -14.85 -10.28
C ASN A 259 -3.79 -14.85 -10.06
N LEU A 260 -3.32 -14.39 -8.89
CA LEU A 260 -1.90 -14.36 -8.56
C LEU A 260 -1.26 -15.77 -8.62
N LEU A 261 -1.90 -16.77 -7.99
CA LEU A 261 -1.42 -18.15 -8.02
C LEU A 261 -1.47 -18.74 -9.43
N THR A 262 -2.52 -18.44 -10.19
CA THR A 262 -2.69 -18.92 -11.58
C THR A 262 -1.62 -18.34 -12.50
N GLU A 263 -1.39 -17.03 -12.47
CA GLU A 263 -0.36 -16.39 -13.30
C GLU A 263 1.05 -16.82 -12.88
N SER A 264 1.31 -16.92 -11.57
CA SER A 264 2.58 -17.46 -11.08
C SER A 264 2.81 -18.90 -11.55
N ALA A 265 1.77 -19.75 -11.55
CA ALA A 265 1.85 -21.11 -12.07
C ALA A 265 2.04 -21.17 -13.60
N ARG A 266 1.54 -20.19 -14.36
CA ARG A 266 1.79 -20.12 -15.81
C ARG A 266 3.27 -19.88 -16.09
N VAL A 267 3.88 -18.93 -15.39
CA VAL A 267 5.28 -18.50 -15.61
C VAL A 267 6.29 -19.44 -14.95
N HIS A 268 6.00 -19.94 -13.74
CA HIS A 268 6.94 -20.74 -12.96
C HIS A 268 6.53 -22.20 -12.88
N ARG A 269 7.35 -23.07 -13.50
CA ARG A 269 7.13 -24.53 -13.52
C ARG A 269 7.05 -25.13 -12.12
N GLN A 270 7.88 -24.66 -11.21
CA GLN A 270 7.97 -25.15 -9.84
C GLN A 270 6.69 -24.82 -9.06
N THR A 271 6.21 -23.56 -9.14
CA THR A 271 4.91 -23.16 -8.57
C THR A 271 3.79 -24.04 -9.09
N ARG A 272 3.72 -24.25 -10.42
CA ARG A 272 2.67 -25.09 -11.03
C ARG A 272 2.66 -26.52 -10.51
N LYS A 273 3.85 -27.14 -10.43
CA LYS A 273 3.98 -28.52 -9.95
C LYS A 273 3.70 -28.63 -8.45
N PHE A 274 4.14 -27.65 -7.67
CA PHE A 274 3.86 -27.57 -6.24
C PHE A 274 2.36 -27.45 -5.98
N LEU A 275 1.67 -26.50 -6.63
CA LEU A 275 0.22 -26.32 -6.50
C LEU A 275 -0.54 -27.58 -6.92
N LYS A 276 -0.18 -28.21 -8.05
CA LYS A 276 -0.79 -29.48 -8.49
C LYS A 276 -0.61 -30.64 -7.49
N ALA A 277 0.43 -30.60 -6.65
CA ALA A 277 0.65 -31.63 -5.64
C ALA A 277 -0.14 -31.36 -4.34
N LYS A 278 -0.65 -30.14 -4.16
CA LYS A 278 -1.35 -29.69 -2.94
C LYS A 278 -2.86 -29.59 -3.13
N VAL A 279 -3.30 -29.19 -4.32
CA VAL A 279 -4.72 -29.08 -4.75
C VAL A 279 -5.10 -30.30 -5.55
#